data_AF-A0AAX0WPE9-F1
#
_entry.id   AF-A0AAX0WPE9-F1
#
_cell.length_a   1.000
_cell.length_b   1.000
_cell.length_c   1.000
_cell.angle_alpha   90.00
_cell.angle_beta   90.00
_cell.angle_gamma   90.00
#
_symmetry.space_group_name_H-M   'P 1'
#
loop_
_entity.id
_entity.type
_entity.pdbx_description
1 polymer ?
#
loop_
_entity_poly.entity_id
_entity_poly.type
_entity_poly.pdbx_seq_one_letter_code
_entity_poly.pdbx_strand_id
1 'polypeptide(L)'
;MYKNSFFKNLIEDQQFLTKPNAAFEWDEMLAEKETRKKIKRDQDHHLFLAYIESRFAQGYAKLFDVKLRKARSNVEEHLETRETLQYFVRQDISQHATQDAQIHTFHRWVDTALMLRRRHNYEGYFLVRDTLIEMDRARQFTKNKAFKPYLKMYNQLVQIDATLIDEQLRADYSKIPLNDFANPDGFSKSGKAGPNLKVFLEGRMRLEAHLKRDIMEAQGDAKAKAFCRWIDIAIALRKKHNYEGYFLVITNLSLIDKITESEDFPKSYLKAYIQLLEHADPSSNFVKLRTLWNKDTSPNKLKATFYWSKELTNLNEQIESVYSLEVRASMLREKNKKLADIAKEQQSFADGSKIYSSNIPQHLEIKFAQVQEEYSYSLKAKAGDLRPLELPAACP
;
A
#
# COMPACT_ATOMS: atom_id res chain seq x y z
N MET A 1 -47.41 -1.58 25.02
CA MET A 1 -46.13 -2.29 24.79
C MET A 1 -45.15 -1.34 24.14
N TYR A 2 -44.14 -0.91 24.89
CA TYR A 2 -43.18 0.13 24.50
C TYR A 2 -42.27 -0.36 23.37
N LYS A 3 -42.36 0.28 22.20
CA LYS A 3 -41.34 0.26 21.15
C LYS A 3 -40.12 1.08 21.62
N ASN A 4 -39.41 0.61 22.64
CA ASN A 4 -38.03 1.08 22.85
C ASN A 4 -37.21 0.60 21.65
N SER A 5 -36.62 1.54 20.91
CA SER A 5 -35.94 1.22 19.65
C SER A 5 -34.77 0.28 19.94
N PHE A 6 -34.68 -0.80 19.18
CA PHE A 6 -33.56 -1.76 19.23
C PHE A 6 -32.19 -1.06 19.19
N PHE A 7 -32.10 0.07 18.48
CA PHE A 7 -30.92 0.95 18.47
C PHE A 7 -30.55 1.48 19.86
N LYS A 8 -31.54 1.86 20.69
CA LYS A 8 -31.30 2.31 22.06
C LYS A 8 -30.68 1.21 22.93
N ASN A 9 -31.15 -0.03 22.81
CA ASN A 9 -30.55 -1.16 23.53
C ASN A 9 -29.13 -1.47 23.02
N LEU A 10 -28.85 -1.35 21.72
CA LEU A 10 -27.51 -1.51 21.15
C LEU A 10 -26.54 -0.39 21.56
N ILE A 11 -27.06 0.82 21.79
CA ILE A 11 -26.32 1.99 22.29
C ILE A 11 -25.93 1.78 23.76
N GLU A 12 -26.87 1.26 24.56
CA GLU A 12 -26.69 1.02 26.00
C GLU A 12 -25.79 -0.21 26.24
N ASP A 13 -25.87 -1.25 25.41
CA ASP A 13 -25.00 -2.42 25.44
C ASP A 13 -23.74 -2.25 24.57
N GLN A 14 -22.72 -1.57 25.11
CA GLN A 14 -21.37 -1.51 24.51
C GLN A 14 -20.75 -2.90 24.22
N GLN A 15 -21.35 -3.97 24.77
CA GLN A 15 -20.99 -5.37 24.51
C GLN A 15 -21.26 -5.81 23.07
N PHE A 16 -22.13 -5.13 22.30
CA PHE A 16 -22.36 -5.51 20.90
C PHE A 16 -21.07 -5.43 20.08
N LEU A 17 -20.31 -4.34 20.20
CA LEU A 17 -19.08 -4.09 19.44
C LEU A 17 -17.96 -5.09 19.72
N THR A 18 -18.07 -5.89 20.79
CA THR A 18 -17.06 -6.88 21.17
C THR A 18 -17.47 -8.32 20.86
N LYS A 19 -18.66 -8.56 20.30
CA LYS A 19 -19.07 -9.91 19.86
C LYS A 19 -18.32 -10.29 18.58
N PRO A 20 -17.87 -11.56 18.44
CA PRO A 20 -17.12 -12.01 17.26
C PRO A 20 -17.82 -11.76 15.92
N ASN A 21 -19.15 -11.89 15.88
CA ASN A 21 -19.97 -11.75 14.67
C ASN A 21 -20.73 -10.42 14.57
N ALA A 22 -20.43 -9.45 15.45
CA ALA A 22 -21.17 -8.18 15.50
C ALA A 22 -21.18 -7.44 14.16
N ALA A 23 -20.03 -7.41 13.49
CA ALA A 23 -19.88 -6.78 12.18
C ALA A 23 -20.78 -7.46 11.13
N PHE A 24 -20.80 -8.80 11.11
CA PHE A 24 -21.62 -9.58 10.19
C PHE A 24 -23.12 -9.36 10.45
N GLU A 25 -23.56 -9.51 11.71
CA GLU A 25 -24.95 -9.29 12.11
C GLU A 25 -25.41 -7.86 11.76
N TRP A 26 -24.53 -6.89 11.95
CA TRP A 26 -24.78 -5.50 11.60
C TRP A 26 -24.99 -5.29 10.09
N ASP A 27 -24.19 -5.93 9.23
CA ASP A 27 -24.36 -5.85 7.77
C ASP A 27 -25.67 -6.48 7.29
N GLU A 28 -26.05 -7.63 7.85
CA GLU A 28 -27.33 -8.28 7.55
C GLU A 28 -28.50 -7.38 7.95
N MET A 29 -28.40 -6.70 9.09
CA MET A 29 -29.41 -5.72 9.49
C MET A 29 -29.48 -4.50 8.55
N LEU A 30 -28.34 -3.98 8.10
CA LEU A 30 -28.31 -2.86 7.15
C LEU A 30 -28.83 -3.25 5.76
N ALA A 31 -28.76 -4.54 5.41
CA ALA A 31 -29.38 -5.05 4.20
C ALA A 31 -30.92 -4.97 4.24
N GLU A 32 -31.53 -4.88 5.43
CA GLU A 32 -32.98 -4.76 5.56
C GLU A 32 -33.49 -3.36 5.17
N LYS A 33 -34.43 -3.33 4.22
CA LYS A 33 -35.03 -2.09 3.71
C LYS A 33 -35.67 -1.23 4.80
N GLU A 34 -36.35 -1.84 5.77
CA GLU A 34 -37.02 -1.12 6.86
C GLU A 34 -36.02 -0.48 7.83
N THR A 35 -34.91 -1.16 8.12
CA THR A 35 -33.81 -0.62 8.93
C THR A 35 -33.21 0.62 8.25
N ARG A 36 -32.92 0.54 6.95
CA ARG A 36 -32.42 1.70 6.19
C ARG A 36 -33.39 2.87 6.16
N LYS A 37 -34.71 2.63 6.11
CA LYS A 37 -35.72 3.69 6.18
C LYS A 37 -35.73 4.38 7.54
N LYS A 38 -35.57 3.62 8.64
CA LYS A 38 -35.50 4.19 9.99
C LYS A 38 -34.28 5.10 10.14
N ILE A 39 -33.12 4.64 9.68
CA ILE A 39 -31.86 5.41 9.73
C ILE A 39 -31.97 6.70 8.92
N LYS A 40 -32.60 6.68 7.73
CA LYS A 40 -32.73 7.88 6.89
C LYS A 40 -33.67 8.94 7.46
N ARG A 41 -34.61 8.58 8.32
CA ARG A 41 -35.64 9.49 8.85
C ARG A 41 -35.21 10.21 10.12
N ASP A 42 -34.11 9.80 10.72
CA ASP A 42 -33.71 10.21 12.06
C ASP A 42 -32.20 10.48 12.09
N GLN A 43 -31.84 11.70 12.48
CA GLN A 43 -30.46 12.14 12.53
C GLN A 43 -29.64 11.38 13.58
N ASP A 44 -30.24 10.99 14.70
CA ASP A 44 -29.55 10.27 15.77
C ASP A 44 -29.19 8.85 15.32
N HIS A 45 -30.10 8.20 14.59
CA HIS A 45 -29.79 6.90 13.97
C HIS A 45 -28.68 6.99 12.91
N HIS A 46 -28.60 8.09 12.16
CA HIS A 46 -27.52 8.30 11.20
C HIS A 46 -26.16 8.50 11.89
N LEU A 47 -26.13 9.30 12.96
CA LEU A 47 -24.91 9.49 13.77
C LEU A 47 -24.47 8.17 14.41
N PHE A 48 -25.42 7.38 14.91
CA PHE A 48 -25.14 6.06 15.47
C PHE A 48 -24.57 5.08 14.43
N LEU A 49 -25.16 5.02 13.23
CA LEU A 49 -24.63 4.24 12.11
C LEU A 49 -23.16 4.61 11.84
N ALA A 50 -22.87 5.90 11.70
CA ALA A 50 -21.52 6.38 11.45
C ALA A 50 -20.54 6.02 12.59
N TYR A 51 -21.00 6.06 13.85
CA TYR A 51 -20.22 5.64 15.00
C TYR A 51 -19.87 4.14 14.92
N ILE A 52 -20.86 3.26 14.73
CA ILE A 52 -20.64 1.81 14.68
C ILE A 52 -19.70 1.40 13.53
N GLU A 53 -19.94 1.91 12.32
CA GLU A 53 -19.07 1.64 11.17
C GLU A 53 -17.63 2.10 11.41
N SER A 54 -17.46 3.29 11.98
CA SER A 54 -16.14 3.81 12.36
C SER A 54 -15.44 2.93 13.40
N ARG A 55 -16.18 2.38 14.37
CA ARG A 55 -15.62 1.48 15.39
C ARG A 55 -15.15 0.15 14.79
N PHE A 56 -15.93 -0.46 13.91
CA PHE A 56 -15.51 -1.68 13.23
C PHE A 56 -14.31 -1.43 12.31
N ALA A 57 -14.36 -0.39 11.48
CA ALA A 57 -13.24 -0.02 10.60
C ALA A 57 -11.96 0.29 11.40
N GLN A 58 -12.08 0.95 12.57
CA GLN A 58 -10.96 1.20 13.46
C GLN A 58 -10.38 -0.10 14.06
N GLY A 59 -11.25 -1.05 14.41
CA GLY A 59 -10.85 -2.39 14.88
C GLY A 59 -10.04 -3.14 13.82
N TYR A 60 -10.56 -3.22 12.58
CA TYR A 60 -9.88 -3.85 11.47
C TYR A 60 -8.57 -3.16 11.10
N ALA A 61 -8.53 -1.82 11.10
CA ALA A 61 -7.29 -1.08 10.85
C ALA A 61 -6.21 -1.39 11.91
N LYS A 62 -6.59 -1.56 13.19
CA LYS A 62 -5.66 -1.99 14.25
C LYS A 62 -5.14 -3.41 14.04
N LEU A 63 -6.02 -4.34 13.67
CA LEU A 63 -5.64 -5.73 13.38
C LEU A 63 -4.54 -5.77 12.30
N PHE A 64 -4.78 -5.12 11.16
CA PHE A 64 -3.82 -5.04 10.06
C PHE A 64 -2.48 -4.44 10.48
N ASP A 65 -2.57 -3.32 11.20
CA ASP A 65 -1.41 -2.58 11.69
C ASP A 65 -0.53 -3.41 12.62
N VAL A 66 -1.12 -4.17 13.54
CA VAL A 66 -0.37 -5.01 14.47
C VAL A 66 0.17 -6.27 13.77
N LYS A 67 -0.64 -6.95 12.95
CA LYS A 67 -0.22 -8.19 12.27
C LYS A 67 0.92 -7.95 11.27
N LEU A 68 0.81 -6.93 10.42
CA LEU A 68 1.86 -6.58 9.46
C LEU A 68 3.15 -6.15 10.15
N ARG A 69 3.05 -5.38 11.25
CA ARG A 69 4.23 -4.98 12.02
C ARG A 69 4.93 -6.16 12.69
N LYS A 70 4.19 -7.12 13.24
CA LYS A 70 4.74 -8.32 13.89
C LYS A 70 5.47 -9.21 12.90
N ALA A 71 4.86 -9.48 11.75
CA ALA A 71 5.41 -10.38 10.74
C ALA A 71 6.64 -9.79 10.02
N ARG A 72 6.88 -8.48 10.11
CA ARG A 72 7.91 -7.75 9.35
C ARG A 72 9.33 -8.29 9.49
N SER A 73 9.64 -9.01 10.57
CA SER A 73 11.00 -9.53 10.82
C SER A 73 11.35 -10.79 10.02
N ASN A 74 10.36 -11.50 9.50
CA ASN A 74 10.51 -12.76 8.75
C ASN A 74 9.75 -12.64 7.41
N VAL A 75 10.42 -12.93 6.29
CA VAL A 75 9.84 -12.70 4.95
C VAL A 75 8.71 -13.67 4.67
N GLU A 76 8.90 -14.94 5.01
CA GLU A 76 7.90 -15.98 4.83
C GLU A 76 6.65 -15.69 5.68
N GLU A 77 6.83 -15.36 6.96
CA GLU A 77 5.74 -14.97 7.87
C GLU A 77 5.02 -13.70 7.39
N HIS A 78 5.76 -12.72 6.87
CA HIS A 78 5.21 -11.49 6.32
C HIS A 78 4.36 -11.74 5.09
N LEU A 79 4.83 -12.59 4.17
CA LEU A 79 4.07 -12.98 2.99
C LEU A 79 2.80 -13.75 3.37
N GLU A 80 2.90 -14.76 4.24
CA GLU A 80 1.76 -15.54 4.73
C GLU A 80 0.73 -14.63 5.44
N THR A 81 1.21 -13.71 6.27
CA THR A 81 0.35 -12.73 6.96
C THR A 81 -0.40 -11.86 5.96
N ARG A 82 0.26 -11.40 4.89
CA ARG A 82 -0.39 -10.60 3.84
C ARG A 82 -1.46 -11.40 3.12
N GLU A 83 -1.15 -12.62 2.71
CA GLU A 83 -2.11 -13.48 2.01
C GLU A 83 -3.31 -13.81 2.90
N THR A 84 -3.07 -14.08 4.19
CA THR A 84 -4.12 -14.30 5.19
C THR A 84 -4.99 -13.07 5.38
N LEU A 85 -4.39 -11.87 5.45
CA LEU A 85 -5.15 -10.60 5.56
C LEU A 85 -5.97 -10.31 4.31
N GLN A 86 -5.46 -10.63 3.11
CA GLN A 86 -6.25 -10.53 1.87
C GLN A 86 -7.43 -11.50 1.89
N TYR A 87 -7.19 -12.74 2.31
CA TYR A 87 -8.24 -13.76 2.47
C TYR A 87 -9.28 -13.32 3.50
N PHE A 88 -8.87 -12.71 4.61
CA PHE A 88 -9.74 -12.14 5.63
C PHE A 88 -10.74 -11.12 5.05
N VAL A 89 -10.27 -10.15 4.26
CA VAL A 89 -11.15 -9.17 3.59
C VAL A 89 -12.13 -9.87 2.64
N ARG A 90 -11.62 -10.81 1.83
CA ARG A 90 -12.44 -11.52 0.84
C ARG A 90 -13.54 -12.34 1.49
N GLN A 91 -13.22 -13.08 2.55
CA GLN A 91 -14.19 -13.89 3.27
C GLN A 91 -15.20 -13.03 4.02
N ASP A 92 -14.74 -11.97 4.70
CA ASP A 92 -15.63 -11.08 5.46
C ASP A 92 -16.73 -10.51 4.55
N ILE A 93 -16.40 -10.13 3.31
CA ILE A 93 -17.38 -9.70 2.32
C ILE A 93 -18.15 -10.88 1.72
N SER A 94 -17.49 -11.96 1.31
CA SER A 94 -18.11 -13.01 0.49
C SER A 94 -19.07 -13.93 1.24
N GLN A 95 -18.93 -14.04 2.57
CA GLN A 95 -19.79 -14.88 3.42
C GLN A 95 -21.25 -14.39 3.48
N HIS A 96 -21.50 -13.12 3.14
CA HIS A 96 -22.85 -12.55 3.15
C HIS A 96 -23.70 -13.11 2.02
N ALA A 97 -24.92 -13.52 2.35
CA ALA A 97 -25.86 -14.12 1.40
C ALA A 97 -26.42 -13.09 0.40
N THR A 98 -26.58 -11.83 0.83
CA THR A 98 -27.18 -10.77 0.01
C THR A 98 -26.16 -9.79 -0.52
N GLN A 99 -26.35 -9.30 -1.75
CA GLN A 99 -25.46 -8.30 -2.34
C GLN A 99 -25.49 -6.97 -1.57
N ASP A 100 -26.61 -6.61 -0.94
CA ASP A 100 -26.73 -5.42 -0.11
C ASP A 100 -25.81 -5.49 1.13
N ALA A 101 -25.81 -6.63 1.85
CA ALA A 101 -24.89 -6.86 2.98
C ALA A 101 -23.42 -6.88 2.53
N GLN A 102 -23.13 -7.49 1.38
CA GLN A 102 -21.80 -7.46 0.77
C GLN A 102 -21.34 -6.02 0.48
N ILE A 103 -22.23 -5.14 0.00
CA ILE A 103 -21.93 -3.73 -0.27
C ILE A 103 -21.64 -2.95 1.02
N HIS A 104 -22.40 -3.19 2.10
CA HIS A 104 -22.13 -2.57 3.40
C HIS A 104 -20.78 -2.98 3.97
N THR A 105 -20.47 -4.28 3.91
CA THR A 105 -19.17 -4.81 4.33
C THR A 105 -18.03 -4.25 3.46
N PHE A 106 -18.22 -4.20 2.15
CA PHE A 106 -17.24 -3.62 1.21
C PHE A 106 -16.96 -2.16 1.57
N HIS A 107 -18.01 -1.37 1.83
CA HIS A 107 -17.88 0.02 2.26
C HIS A 107 -17.07 0.17 3.56
N ARG A 108 -17.31 -0.68 4.56
CA ARG A 108 -16.51 -0.70 5.80
C ARG A 108 -15.03 -0.97 5.53
N TRP A 109 -14.71 -1.82 4.57
CA TRP A 109 -13.32 -2.04 4.16
C TRP A 109 -12.71 -0.84 3.42
N VAL A 110 -13.52 -0.04 2.69
CA VAL A 110 -13.07 1.25 2.16
C VAL A 110 -12.69 2.19 3.31
N ASP A 111 -13.54 2.31 4.34
CA ASP A 111 -13.24 3.10 5.54
C ASP A 111 -11.98 2.60 6.25
N THR A 112 -11.83 1.27 6.38
CA THR A 112 -10.66 0.63 6.99
C THR A 112 -9.38 1.01 6.26
N ALA A 113 -9.37 0.99 4.93
CA ALA A 113 -8.22 1.43 4.14
C ALA A 113 -7.90 2.91 4.40
N LEU A 114 -8.90 3.80 4.37
CA LEU A 114 -8.67 5.22 4.65
C LEU A 114 -8.13 5.45 6.07
N MET A 115 -8.57 4.67 7.05
CA MET A 115 -7.99 4.69 8.40
C MET A 115 -6.54 4.21 8.42
N LEU A 116 -6.20 3.14 7.68
CA LEU A 116 -4.82 2.67 7.53
C LEU A 116 -3.91 3.74 6.93
N ARG A 117 -4.38 4.47 5.91
CA ARG A 117 -3.65 5.63 5.35
C ARG A 117 -3.43 6.72 6.40
N ARG A 118 -4.47 7.11 7.15
CA ARG A 118 -4.37 8.09 8.26
C ARG A 118 -3.45 7.62 9.40
N ARG A 119 -3.21 6.32 9.49
CA ARG A 119 -2.30 5.69 10.44
C ARG A 119 -0.89 5.48 9.89
N HIS A 120 -0.60 5.96 8.68
CA HIS A 120 0.66 5.74 7.98
C HIS A 120 1.03 4.25 7.83
N ASN A 121 0.03 3.36 7.88
CA ASN A 121 0.16 1.96 7.50
C ASN A 121 -0.24 1.82 6.03
N TYR A 122 0.63 2.31 5.16
CA TYR A 122 0.41 2.27 3.73
C TYR A 122 0.45 0.85 3.18
N GLU A 123 1.26 -0.04 3.77
CA GLU A 123 1.30 -1.44 3.37
C GLU A 123 -0.09 -2.09 3.49
N GLY A 124 -0.74 -1.90 4.65
CA GLY A 124 -2.10 -2.33 4.91
C GLY A 124 -3.12 -1.62 4.03
N TYR A 125 -2.98 -0.29 3.84
CA TYR A 125 -3.85 0.46 2.93
C TYR A 125 -3.83 -0.12 1.50
N PHE A 126 -2.65 -0.35 0.93
CA PHE A 126 -2.50 -0.92 -0.41
C PHE A 126 -3.06 -2.35 -0.48
N LEU A 127 -2.84 -3.16 0.56
CA LEU A 127 -3.34 -4.52 0.63
C LEU A 127 -4.88 -4.56 0.61
N VAL A 128 -5.54 -3.75 1.46
CA VAL A 128 -7.01 -3.65 1.48
C VAL A 128 -7.52 -3.08 0.16
N ARG A 129 -6.94 -1.98 -0.32
CA ARG A 129 -7.33 -1.33 -1.57
C ARG A 129 -7.29 -2.29 -2.75
N ASP A 130 -6.17 -2.96 -2.96
CA ASP A 130 -5.96 -3.83 -4.12
C ASP A 130 -6.92 -5.04 -4.05
N THR A 131 -7.16 -5.58 -2.85
CA THR A 131 -8.16 -6.62 -2.63
C THR A 131 -9.56 -6.15 -3.01
N LEU A 132 -9.95 -4.94 -2.61
CA LEU A 132 -11.27 -4.36 -2.95
C LEU A 132 -11.42 -4.10 -4.45
N ILE A 133 -10.37 -3.61 -5.12
CA ILE A 133 -10.36 -3.42 -6.58
C ILE A 133 -10.55 -4.76 -7.30
N GLU A 134 -9.84 -5.81 -6.89
CA GLU A 134 -9.98 -7.15 -7.47
C GLU A 134 -11.40 -7.70 -7.27
N MET A 135 -11.96 -7.54 -6.07
CA MET A 135 -13.33 -7.96 -5.79
C MET A 135 -14.36 -7.18 -6.60
N ASP A 136 -14.19 -5.86 -6.77
CA ASP A 136 -15.08 -5.04 -7.59
C ASP A 136 -14.99 -5.42 -9.07
N ARG A 137 -13.81 -5.78 -9.59
CA ARG A 137 -13.70 -6.32 -10.96
C ARG A 137 -14.51 -7.60 -11.13
N ALA A 138 -14.45 -8.50 -10.16
CA ALA A 138 -15.14 -9.78 -10.21
C ALA A 138 -16.65 -9.67 -9.98
N ARG A 139 -17.10 -8.82 -9.05
CA ARG A 139 -18.49 -8.76 -8.57
C ARG A 139 -19.26 -7.49 -8.98
N GLN A 140 -18.58 -6.51 -9.55
CA GLN A 140 -19.13 -5.24 -10.05
C GLN A 140 -19.96 -4.48 -9.00
N PHE A 141 -19.50 -4.46 -7.75
CA PHE A 141 -20.18 -3.78 -6.65
C PHE A 141 -20.45 -2.30 -6.96
N THR A 142 -19.48 -1.62 -7.56
CA THR A 142 -19.58 -0.19 -7.91
C THR A 142 -20.66 0.13 -8.95
N LYS A 143 -21.09 -0.85 -9.73
CA LYS A 143 -22.20 -0.69 -10.68
C LYS A 143 -23.57 -0.84 -10.03
N ASN A 144 -23.65 -1.42 -8.83
CA ASN A 144 -24.90 -1.56 -8.10
C ASN A 144 -25.42 -0.19 -7.62
N LYS A 145 -26.72 0.06 -7.78
CA LYS A 145 -27.36 1.32 -7.36
C LYS A 145 -27.22 1.58 -5.85
N ALA A 146 -27.20 0.54 -5.03
CA ALA A 146 -26.98 0.63 -3.59
C ALA A 146 -25.58 1.16 -3.24
N PHE A 147 -24.60 1.01 -4.14
CA PHE A 147 -23.23 1.50 -3.95
C PHE A 147 -23.06 3.00 -4.24
N LYS A 148 -23.99 3.63 -4.96
CA LYS A 148 -23.88 5.04 -5.37
C LYS A 148 -23.50 6.02 -4.23
N PRO A 149 -24.03 5.91 -3.00
CA PRO A 149 -23.63 6.79 -1.89
C PRO A 149 -22.13 6.69 -1.53
N TYR A 150 -21.50 5.56 -1.84
CA TYR A 150 -20.12 5.23 -1.45
C TYR A 150 -19.10 5.47 -2.57
N LEU A 151 -19.57 5.73 -3.80
CA LEU A 151 -18.72 5.81 -4.99
C LEU A 151 -17.64 6.89 -4.87
N LYS A 152 -17.95 8.05 -4.28
CA LYS A 152 -16.97 9.13 -4.07
C LYS A 152 -15.80 8.64 -3.20
N MET A 153 -16.10 7.91 -2.13
CA MET A 153 -15.11 7.43 -1.19
C MET A 153 -14.28 6.30 -1.78
N TYR A 154 -14.92 5.39 -2.52
CA TYR A 154 -14.20 4.37 -3.30
C TYR A 154 -13.26 5.01 -4.34
N ASN A 155 -13.70 6.06 -5.03
CA ASN A 155 -12.86 6.78 -5.99
C ASN A 155 -11.64 7.43 -5.31
N GLN A 156 -11.80 7.98 -4.10
CA GLN A 156 -10.70 8.49 -3.29
C GLN A 156 -9.72 7.38 -2.85
N LEU A 157 -10.25 6.18 -2.58
CA LEU A 157 -9.45 5.02 -2.22
C LEU A 157 -8.61 4.53 -3.39
N VAL A 158 -9.18 4.41 -4.60
CA VAL A 158 -8.47 3.84 -5.75
C VAL A 158 -7.48 4.82 -6.39
N GLN A 159 -7.71 6.13 -6.23
CA GLN A 159 -6.84 7.15 -6.79
C GLN A 159 -5.52 7.24 -6.03
N ILE A 160 -4.42 6.88 -6.70
CA ILE A 160 -3.07 7.27 -6.24
C ILE A 160 -2.81 8.71 -6.66
N ASP A 161 -2.27 9.49 -5.72
CA ASP A 161 -1.76 10.83 -5.96
C ASP A 161 -0.30 10.94 -5.50
N ALA A 162 0.34 12.05 -5.87
CA ALA A 162 1.71 12.34 -5.47
C ALA A 162 1.91 12.44 -3.96
N THR A 163 0.88 12.80 -3.18
CA THR A 163 0.99 12.90 -1.72
C THR A 163 1.10 11.51 -1.10
N LEU A 164 0.26 10.56 -1.52
CA LEU A 164 0.31 9.19 -1.04
C LEU A 164 1.67 8.53 -1.34
N ILE A 165 2.18 8.68 -2.57
CA ILE A 165 3.50 8.16 -2.95
C ILE A 165 4.58 8.83 -2.10
N ASP A 166 4.50 10.15 -1.93
CA ASP A 166 5.48 10.93 -1.17
C ASP A 166 5.56 10.48 0.29
N GLU A 167 4.41 10.41 0.96
CA GLU A 167 4.34 10.02 2.36
C GLU A 167 4.78 8.56 2.56
N GLN A 168 4.40 7.65 1.65
CA GLN A 168 4.79 6.24 1.73
C GLN A 168 6.30 6.06 1.59
N LEU A 169 6.90 6.64 0.54
CA LEU A 169 8.33 6.47 0.29
C LEU A 169 9.18 7.05 1.43
N ARG A 170 8.78 8.21 1.99
CA ARG A 170 9.46 8.79 3.15
C ARG A 170 9.33 7.93 4.40
N ALA A 171 8.12 7.45 4.67
CA ALA A 171 7.84 6.62 5.85
C ALA A 171 8.60 5.29 5.80
N ASP A 172 8.80 4.70 4.62
CA ASP A 172 9.56 3.46 4.51
C ASP A 172 11.07 3.71 4.45
N TYR A 173 11.52 4.76 3.75
CA TYR A 173 12.93 5.15 3.71
C TYR A 173 13.50 5.47 5.10
N SER A 174 12.73 6.14 5.95
CA SER A 174 13.17 6.49 7.32
C SER A 174 13.41 5.27 8.22
N LYS A 175 12.86 4.11 7.87
CA LYS A 175 12.98 2.87 8.63
C LYS A 175 14.14 1.99 8.15
N ILE A 176 14.77 2.29 7.02
CA ILE A 176 15.88 1.48 6.49
C ILE A 176 17.10 1.65 7.41
N PRO A 177 17.64 0.59 8.02
CA PRO A 177 18.85 0.68 8.82
C PRO A 177 20.04 1.25 8.02
N LEU A 178 20.86 2.09 8.65
CA LEU A 178 22.10 2.59 8.02
C LEU A 178 23.05 1.46 7.59
N ASN A 179 22.97 0.30 8.24
CA ASN A 179 23.76 -0.87 7.86
C ASN A 179 23.41 -1.42 6.46
N ASP A 180 22.14 -1.32 6.04
CA ASP A 180 21.72 -1.68 4.69
C ASP A 180 22.34 -0.74 3.64
N PHE A 181 22.56 0.54 3.98
CA PHE A 181 23.29 1.47 3.11
C PHE A 181 24.80 1.22 3.15
N ALA A 182 25.37 0.95 4.33
CA ALA A 182 26.80 0.68 4.48
C ALA A 182 27.24 -0.56 3.69
N ASN A 183 26.33 -1.52 3.52
CA ASN A 183 26.48 -2.75 2.74
C ASN A 183 25.37 -2.84 1.68
N PRO A 184 25.48 -2.09 0.56
CA PRO A 184 24.38 -1.81 -0.36
C PRO A 184 23.94 -2.99 -1.24
N ASP A 185 24.54 -4.17 -1.06
CA ASP A 185 24.22 -5.40 -1.77
C ASP A 185 22.72 -5.73 -1.75
N GLY A 186 22.04 -5.45 -0.64
CA GLY A 186 20.60 -5.67 -0.48
C GLY A 186 19.73 -4.87 -1.46
N PHE A 187 20.19 -3.72 -1.96
CA PHE A 187 19.43 -2.91 -2.92
C PHE A 187 19.36 -3.54 -4.32
N SER A 188 20.31 -4.42 -4.66
CA SER A 188 20.35 -5.15 -5.94
C SER A 188 19.99 -6.62 -5.80
N LYS A 189 20.24 -7.21 -4.63
CA LYS A 189 20.01 -8.63 -4.32
C LYS A 189 19.04 -8.74 -3.16
N SER A 190 17.76 -8.95 -3.46
CA SER A 190 16.68 -9.02 -2.45
C SER A 190 16.96 -10.02 -1.31
N GLY A 191 17.64 -11.14 -1.60
CA GLY A 191 18.05 -12.13 -0.59
C GLY A 191 19.01 -11.58 0.47
N LYS A 192 19.76 -10.52 0.17
CA LYS A 192 20.70 -9.85 1.09
C LYS A 192 20.11 -8.63 1.78
N ALA A 193 18.89 -8.21 1.43
CA ALA A 193 18.25 -7.05 2.03
C ALA A 193 17.79 -7.33 3.46
N GLY A 194 18.05 -6.37 4.36
CA GLY A 194 17.44 -6.37 5.69
C GLY A 194 15.91 -6.27 5.61
N PRO A 195 15.17 -6.62 6.68
CA PRO A 195 13.71 -6.68 6.65
C PRO A 195 13.03 -5.35 6.27
N ASN A 196 13.54 -4.23 6.77
CA ASN A 196 12.99 -2.90 6.45
C ASN A 196 13.31 -2.48 5.00
N LEU A 197 14.47 -2.86 4.46
CA LEU A 197 14.80 -2.64 3.06
C LEU A 197 13.89 -3.47 2.14
N LYS A 198 13.60 -4.73 2.50
CA LYS A 198 12.64 -5.56 1.74
C LYS A 198 11.27 -4.89 1.66
N VAL A 199 10.75 -4.40 2.79
CA VAL A 199 9.46 -3.68 2.80
C VAL A 199 9.50 -2.44 1.91
N PHE A 200 10.58 -1.65 1.96
CA PHE A 200 10.74 -0.50 1.08
C PHE A 200 10.72 -0.90 -0.41
N LEU A 201 11.46 -1.95 -0.79
CA LEU A 201 11.53 -2.44 -2.16
C LEU A 201 10.19 -3.01 -2.63
N GLU A 202 9.48 -3.76 -1.80
CA GLU A 202 8.13 -4.25 -2.09
C GLU A 202 7.12 -3.11 -2.27
N GLY A 203 7.21 -2.08 -1.43
CA GLY A 203 6.41 -0.86 -1.55
C GLY A 203 6.61 -0.20 -2.91
N ARG A 204 7.85 -0.09 -3.38
CA ARG A 204 8.17 0.38 -4.73
C ARG A 204 7.57 -0.51 -5.80
N MET A 205 7.78 -1.83 -5.73
CA MET A 205 7.23 -2.78 -6.70
C MET A 205 5.70 -2.68 -6.84
N ARG A 206 4.98 -2.49 -5.73
CA ARG A 206 3.53 -2.27 -5.75
C ARG A 206 3.13 -0.98 -6.46
N LEU A 207 3.87 0.12 -6.23
CA LEU A 207 3.63 1.39 -6.92
C LEU A 207 3.88 1.25 -8.42
N GLU A 208 4.95 0.57 -8.82
CA GLU A 208 5.27 0.29 -10.23
C GLU A 208 4.18 -0.55 -10.89
N ALA A 209 3.76 -1.64 -10.24
CA ALA A 209 2.69 -2.50 -10.73
C ALA A 209 1.37 -1.73 -10.87
N HIS A 210 1.05 -0.86 -9.93
CA HIS A 210 -0.16 -0.04 -9.98
C HIS A 210 -0.11 0.99 -11.13
N LEU A 211 1.01 1.72 -11.31
CA LEU A 211 1.20 2.63 -12.43
C LEU A 211 1.00 1.91 -13.77
N LYS A 212 1.68 0.77 -13.94
CA LYS A 212 1.57 -0.03 -15.17
C LYS A 212 0.14 -0.49 -15.40
N ARG A 213 -0.52 -0.99 -14.37
CA ARG A 213 -1.91 -1.46 -14.45
C ARG A 213 -2.87 -0.34 -14.85
N ASP A 214 -2.79 0.79 -14.14
CA ASP A 214 -3.66 1.95 -14.32
C ASP A 214 -3.59 2.54 -15.74
N ILE A 215 -2.39 2.51 -16.36
CA ILE A 215 -2.21 2.95 -17.74
C ILE A 215 -2.56 1.83 -18.74
N MET A 216 -2.04 0.62 -18.55
CA MET A 216 -2.09 -0.42 -19.58
C MET A 216 -3.45 -1.11 -19.70
N GLU A 217 -4.23 -1.16 -18.62
CA GLU A 217 -5.59 -1.72 -18.65
C GLU A 217 -6.63 -0.69 -19.15
N ALA A 218 -6.29 0.60 -19.17
CA ALA A 218 -7.16 1.65 -19.71
C ALA A 218 -7.33 1.52 -21.23
N GLN A 219 -8.50 1.91 -21.73
CA GLN A 219 -8.89 1.77 -23.14
C GLN A 219 -9.04 3.14 -23.83
N GLY A 220 -8.65 3.24 -25.10
CA GLY A 220 -8.76 4.46 -25.91
C GLY A 220 -8.15 5.68 -25.23
N ASP A 221 -8.85 6.82 -25.29
CA ASP A 221 -8.43 8.09 -24.70
C ASP A 221 -8.15 8.03 -23.19
N ALA A 222 -8.75 7.08 -22.47
CA ALA A 222 -8.51 6.92 -21.04
C ALA A 222 -7.05 6.52 -20.76
N LYS A 223 -6.40 5.83 -21.70
CA LYS A 223 -4.98 5.44 -21.60
C LYS A 223 -4.05 6.65 -21.67
N ALA A 224 -4.27 7.55 -22.63
CA ALA A 224 -3.53 8.81 -22.73
C ALA A 224 -3.77 9.70 -21.50
N LYS A 225 -5.02 9.80 -21.02
CA LYS A 225 -5.36 10.55 -19.80
C LYS A 225 -4.69 9.98 -18.55
N ALA A 226 -4.64 8.65 -18.41
CA ALA A 226 -3.93 7.99 -17.32
C ALA A 226 -2.43 8.29 -17.38
N PHE A 227 -1.81 8.23 -18.56
CA PHE A 227 -0.40 8.59 -18.75
C PHE A 227 -0.13 10.06 -18.38
N CYS A 228 -0.97 11.00 -18.85
CA CYS A 228 -0.88 12.42 -18.48
C CYS A 228 -1.01 12.64 -16.97
N ARG A 229 -1.93 11.94 -16.29
CA ARG A 229 -2.05 12.00 -14.83
C ARG A 229 -0.76 11.55 -14.12
N TRP A 230 -0.08 10.53 -14.62
CA TRP A 230 1.20 10.09 -14.05
C TRP A 230 2.34 11.08 -14.32
N ILE A 231 2.31 11.81 -15.44
CA ILE A 231 3.19 12.97 -15.65
C ILE A 231 2.95 14.03 -14.57
N ASP A 232 1.68 14.37 -14.29
CA ASP A 232 1.33 15.33 -13.24
C ASP A 232 1.79 14.87 -11.85
N ILE A 233 1.65 13.57 -11.56
CA ILE A 233 2.17 12.96 -10.33
C ILE A 233 3.70 13.12 -10.24
N ALA A 234 4.45 12.84 -11.31
CA ALA A 234 5.90 13.01 -11.33
C ALA A 234 6.32 14.47 -11.09
N ILE A 235 5.62 15.42 -11.72
CA ILE A 235 5.84 16.86 -11.51
C ILE A 235 5.58 17.24 -10.05
N ALA A 236 4.48 16.77 -9.48
CA ALA A 236 4.11 17.04 -8.10
C ALA A 236 5.08 16.41 -7.09
N LEU A 237 5.58 15.19 -7.34
CA LEU A 237 6.61 14.54 -6.51
C LEU A 237 7.92 15.33 -6.52
N ARG A 238 8.34 15.82 -7.69
CA ARG A 238 9.50 16.71 -7.79
C ARG A 238 9.29 18.02 -7.03
N LYS A 239 8.12 18.65 -7.14
CA LYS A 239 7.77 19.86 -6.36
C LYS A 239 7.75 19.60 -4.85
N LYS A 240 7.45 18.37 -4.42
CA LYS A 240 7.55 17.90 -3.03
C LYS A 240 8.96 17.52 -2.62
N HIS A 241 9.97 17.74 -3.46
CA HIS A 241 11.37 17.36 -3.22
C HIS A 241 11.58 15.85 -3.02
N ASN A 242 10.68 15.04 -3.59
CA ASN A 242 10.75 13.58 -3.54
C ASN A 242 11.31 13.04 -4.85
N TYR A 243 12.64 12.99 -4.94
CA TYR A 243 13.34 12.53 -6.14
C TYR A 243 13.28 11.01 -6.31
N GLU A 244 13.13 10.25 -5.22
CA GLU A 244 12.87 8.81 -5.27
C GLU A 244 11.57 8.51 -6.03
N GLY A 245 10.46 9.13 -5.62
CA GLY A 245 9.17 8.93 -6.26
C GLY A 245 9.10 9.51 -7.66
N TYR A 246 9.67 10.70 -7.88
CA TYR A 246 9.78 11.27 -9.22
C TYR A 246 10.55 10.34 -10.17
N PHE A 247 11.70 9.83 -9.74
CA PHE A 247 12.51 8.93 -10.57
C PHE A 247 11.82 7.59 -10.81
N LEU A 248 11.18 7.01 -9.79
CA LEU A 248 10.37 5.80 -9.88
C LEU A 248 9.29 5.93 -10.97
N VAL A 249 8.53 7.03 -10.94
CA VAL A 249 7.45 7.27 -11.91
C VAL A 249 8.01 7.45 -13.31
N ILE A 250 9.01 8.33 -13.51
CA ILE A 250 9.53 8.64 -14.84
C ILE A 250 10.19 7.42 -15.50
N THR A 251 10.99 6.66 -14.75
CA THR A 251 11.59 5.43 -15.27
C THR A 251 10.54 4.38 -15.65
N ASN A 252 9.42 4.30 -14.95
CA ASN A 252 8.34 3.39 -15.33
C ASN A 252 7.52 3.89 -16.51
N LEU A 253 7.29 5.20 -16.62
CA LEU A 253 6.63 5.79 -17.79
C LEU A 253 7.46 5.57 -19.07
N SER A 254 8.79 5.70 -18.99
CA SER A 254 9.68 5.46 -20.14
C SER A 254 9.69 4.01 -20.63
N LEU A 255 9.22 3.05 -19.83
CA LEU A 255 9.07 1.66 -20.27
C LEU A 255 7.80 1.43 -21.08
N ILE A 256 6.84 2.37 -21.06
CA ILE A 256 5.52 2.23 -21.69
C ILE A 256 5.12 3.48 -22.50
N ASP A 257 6.10 4.26 -22.96
CA ASP A 257 5.91 5.59 -23.54
C ASP A 257 5.48 5.61 -25.00
N LYS A 258 5.32 4.44 -25.65
CA LYS A 258 4.69 4.31 -26.98
C LYS A 258 3.33 5.02 -27.07
N ILE A 259 2.64 5.20 -25.93
CA ILE A 259 1.38 5.96 -25.83
C ILE A 259 1.54 7.41 -26.30
N THR A 260 2.74 7.98 -26.16
CA THR A 260 3.07 9.36 -26.52
C THR A 260 3.27 9.55 -28.03
N GLU A 261 3.38 8.47 -28.82
CA GLU A 261 3.52 8.50 -30.28
C GLU A 261 2.19 8.74 -31.01
N SER A 262 1.06 8.61 -30.30
CA SER A 262 -0.28 8.87 -30.85
C SER A 262 -0.45 10.34 -31.25
N GLU A 263 -1.00 10.60 -32.43
CA GLU A 263 -1.26 11.97 -32.93
C GLU A 263 -2.12 12.80 -31.97
N ASP A 264 -3.07 12.14 -31.29
CA ASP A 264 -3.97 12.74 -30.31
C ASP A 264 -3.34 12.99 -28.92
N PHE A 265 -2.06 12.64 -28.72
CA PHE A 265 -1.40 12.85 -27.43
C PHE A 265 -1.18 14.35 -27.17
N PRO A 266 -1.56 14.89 -25.99
CA PRO A 266 -1.47 16.34 -25.75
C PRO A 266 -0.02 16.87 -25.83
N LYS A 267 0.24 17.77 -26.79
CA LYS A 267 1.59 18.35 -27.03
C LYS A 267 2.20 19.03 -25.80
N SER A 268 1.37 19.65 -24.96
CA SER A 268 1.83 20.26 -23.70
C SER A 268 2.38 19.23 -22.72
N TYR A 269 1.72 18.07 -22.60
CA TYR A 269 2.18 16.95 -21.79
C TYR A 269 3.40 16.27 -22.38
N LEU A 270 3.48 16.14 -23.72
CA LEU A 270 4.68 15.60 -24.38
C LEU A 270 5.92 16.44 -24.06
N LYS A 271 5.80 17.77 -24.15
CA LYS A 271 6.89 18.70 -23.78
C LYS A 271 7.29 18.54 -22.31
N ALA A 272 6.32 18.46 -21.40
CA ALA A 272 6.59 18.26 -19.98
C ALA A 272 7.28 16.90 -19.74
N TYR A 273 6.80 15.84 -20.37
CA TYR A 273 7.38 14.50 -20.27
C TYR A 273 8.83 14.44 -20.75
N ILE A 274 9.14 15.01 -21.91
CA ILE A 274 10.52 15.09 -22.44
C ILE A 274 11.42 15.83 -21.46
N GLN A 275 10.98 16.96 -20.91
CA GLN A 275 11.75 17.68 -19.88
C GLN A 275 11.99 16.82 -18.63
N LEU A 276 11.02 16.01 -18.22
CA LEU A 276 11.20 15.11 -17.07
C LEU A 276 12.17 13.97 -17.39
N LEU A 277 12.16 13.42 -18.61
CA LEU A 277 13.15 12.43 -19.05
C LEU A 277 14.57 13.00 -19.08
N GLU A 278 14.75 14.21 -19.64
CA GLU A 278 16.05 14.87 -19.70
C GLU A 278 16.68 15.05 -18.32
N HIS A 279 15.87 15.35 -17.30
CA HIS A 279 16.36 15.46 -15.93
C HIS A 279 16.74 14.12 -15.31
N ALA A 280 16.04 13.04 -15.65
CA ALA A 280 16.28 11.68 -15.16
C ALA A 280 17.31 10.90 -16.00
N ASP A 281 17.88 11.53 -17.02
CA ASP A 281 18.81 10.93 -17.96
C ASP A 281 20.02 10.28 -17.26
N PRO A 282 20.36 9.02 -17.58
CA PRO A 282 21.44 8.28 -16.92
C PRO A 282 22.85 8.72 -17.35
N SER A 283 22.99 9.52 -18.41
CA SER A 283 24.28 9.91 -18.96
C SER A 283 25.11 10.68 -17.94
N SER A 284 26.43 10.49 -18.02
CA SER A 284 27.40 11.12 -17.12
C SER A 284 27.05 10.92 -15.63
N ASN A 285 26.59 9.72 -15.29
CA ASN A 285 26.19 9.35 -13.93
C ASN A 285 25.09 10.26 -13.36
N PHE A 286 23.99 10.41 -14.12
CA PHE A 286 22.82 11.21 -13.72
C PHE A 286 23.16 12.66 -13.38
N VAL A 287 24.07 13.31 -14.11
CA VAL A 287 24.58 14.65 -13.77
C VAL A 287 23.48 15.71 -13.65
N LYS A 288 22.46 15.65 -14.52
CA LYS A 288 21.33 16.59 -14.50
C LYS A 288 20.48 16.39 -13.24
N LEU A 289 20.14 15.15 -12.91
CA LEU A 289 19.41 14.81 -11.69
C LEU A 289 20.18 15.20 -10.43
N ARG A 290 21.49 14.94 -10.40
CA ARG A 290 22.38 15.34 -9.30
C ARG A 290 22.40 16.84 -9.12
N THR A 291 22.52 17.58 -10.23
CA THR A 291 22.51 19.04 -10.21
C THR A 291 21.20 19.58 -9.63
N LEU A 292 20.07 18.98 -9.99
CA LEU A 292 18.75 19.35 -9.44
C LEU A 292 18.71 19.22 -7.92
N TRP A 293 18.95 18.02 -7.38
CA TRP A 293 18.82 17.82 -5.93
C TRP A 293 19.99 18.40 -5.12
N ASN A 294 21.13 18.71 -5.74
CA ASN A 294 22.24 19.39 -5.05
C ASN A 294 21.94 20.88 -4.83
N LYS A 295 21.21 21.52 -5.75
CA LYS A 295 20.73 22.90 -5.62
C LYS A 295 19.52 23.03 -4.69
N ASP A 296 18.84 21.93 -4.44
CA ASP A 296 17.65 21.88 -3.59
C ASP A 296 18.04 21.91 -2.10
N THR A 297 17.68 22.99 -1.41
CA THR A 297 17.98 23.21 0.01
C THR A 297 16.86 22.75 0.95
N SER A 298 15.81 22.13 0.42
CA SER A 298 14.67 21.68 1.22
C SER A 298 15.10 20.66 2.30
N PRO A 299 14.67 20.85 3.56
CA PRO A 299 14.89 19.84 4.61
C PRO A 299 14.10 18.56 4.34
N ASN A 300 13.07 18.65 3.49
CA ASN A 300 12.25 17.53 3.06
C ASN A 300 12.77 16.91 1.76
N LYS A 301 14.04 17.11 1.40
CA LYS A 301 14.59 16.49 0.20
C LYS A 301 14.83 14.99 0.41
N LEU A 302 14.12 14.15 -0.34
CA LEU A 302 14.39 12.71 -0.42
C LEU A 302 15.13 12.42 -1.72
N LYS A 303 16.43 12.12 -1.63
CA LYS A 303 17.21 11.65 -2.78
C LYS A 303 16.82 10.23 -3.15
N ALA A 304 17.09 9.86 -4.40
CA ALA A 304 16.79 8.52 -4.85
C ALA A 304 17.75 7.49 -4.22
N THR A 305 17.22 6.38 -3.74
CA THR A 305 17.97 5.34 -3.02
C THR A 305 19.03 4.67 -3.90
N PHE A 306 18.76 4.55 -5.20
CA PHE A 306 19.73 4.00 -6.15
C PHE A 306 21.02 4.83 -6.22
N TYR A 307 20.94 6.14 -5.96
CA TYR A 307 22.11 7.01 -5.94
C TYR A 307 22.98 6.69 -4.73
N TRP A 308 22.36 6.59 -3.55
CA TRP A 308 23.08 6.25 -2.32
C TRP A 308 23.70 4.87 -2.38
N SER A 309 22.96 3.86 -2.87
CA SER A 309 23.50 2.52 -3.02
C SER A 309 24.69 2.49 -3.99
N LYS A 310 24.59 3.13 -5.16
CA LYS A 310 25.68 3.19 -6.15
C LYS A 310 26.93 3.88 -5.62
N GLU A 311 26.79 5.03 -4.96
CA GLU A 311 27.93 5.77 -4.40
C GLU A 311 28.65 4.97 -3.31
N LEU A 312 27.89 4.27 -2.47
CA LEU A 312 28.45 3.44 -1.39
C LEU A 312 29.06 2.13 -1.92
N THR A 313 28.49 1.54 -2.98
CA THR A 313 29.10 0.39 -3.68
C THR A 313 30.46 0.77 -4.23
N ASN A 314 30.55 1.86 -4.99
CA ASN A 314 31.80 2.33 -5.59
C ASN A 314 32.85 2.64 -4.51
N LEU A 315 32.45 3.27 -3.39
CA LEU A 315 33.38 3.53 -2.28
C LEU A 315 33.86 2.24 -1.61
N ASN A 316 32.99 1.27 -1.40
CA ASN A 316 33.37 -0.02 -0.81
C ASN A 316 34.41 -0.74 -1.69
N GLU A 317 34.17 -0.80 -3.00
CA GLU A 317 35.09 -1.42 -3.97
C GLU A 317 36.46 -0.71 -4.00
N GLN A 318 36.47 0.62 -3.92
CA GLN A 318 37.70 1.40 -3.84
C GLN A 318 38.45 1.18 -2.51
N ILE A 319 37.74 1.12 -1.38
CA ILE A 319 38.34 0.88 -0.06
C ILE A 319 39.00 -0.50 0.00
N GLU A 320 38.40 -1.51 -0.63
CA GLU A 320 38.92 -2.87 -0.68
C GLU A 320 40.15 -3.01 -1.59
N SER A 321 40.25 -2.20 -2.65
CA SER A 321 41.35 -2.26 -3.63
C SER A 321 42.54 -1.36 -3.31
N VAL A 322 42.42 -0.43 -2.36
CA VAL A 322 43.48 0.53 -2.01
C VAL A 322 44.45 -0.01 -0.96
N TYR A 323 45.73 -0.06 -1.31
CA TYR A 323 46.83 -0.47 -0.40
C TYR A 323 47.31 0.66 0.55
N SER A 324 47.15 1.92 0.15
CA SER A 324 47.58 3.07 0.98
C SER A 324 46.65 3.29 2.16
N LEU A 325 47.19 3.25 3.38
CA LEU A 325 46.44 3.48 4.62
C LEU A 325 45.82 4.89 4.67
N GLU A 326 46.53 5.91 4.17
CA GLU A 326 46.05 7.29 4.19
C GLU A 326 44.87 7.50 3.23
N VAL A 327 44.96 6.95 2.01
CA VAL A 327 43.89 7.03 1.01
C VAL A 327 42.67 6.24 1.51
N ARG A 328 42.89 5.05 2.10
CA ARG A 328 41.83 4.25 2.71
C ARG A 328 41.13 5.00 3.84
N ALA A 329 41.89 5.67 4.72
CA ALA A 329 41.33 6.49 5.79
C ALA A 329 40.51 7.69 5.25
N SER A 330 40.95 8.30 4.15
CA SER A 330 40.19 9.36 3.47
C SER A 330 38.84 8.85 2.92
N MET A 331 38.85 7.71 2.23
CA MET A 331 37.64 7.09 1.67
C MET A 331 36.66 6.64 2.77
N LEU A 332 37.16 6.10 3.88
CA LEU A 332 36.34 5.77 5.06
C LEU A 332 35.68 7.01 5.66
N ARG A 333 36.39 8.15 5.72
CA ARG A 333 35.79 9.42 6.15
C ARG A 333 34.68 9.87 5.19
N GLU A 334 34.87 9.74 3.88
CA GLU A 334 33.82 10.05 2.90
C GLU A 334 32.60 9.12 3.06
N LYS A 335 32.81 7.81 3.22
CA LYS A 335 31.74 6.84 3.48
C LYS A 335 30.91 7.24 4.71
N ASN A 336 31.58 7.53 5.82
CA ASN A 336 30.92 7.94 7.07
C ASN A 336 30.16 9.25 6.91
N LYS A 337 30.69 10.20 6.13
CA LYS A 337 29.99 11.45 5.79
C LYS A 337 28.69 11.17 5.02
N LYS A 338 28.73 10.32 3.98
CA LYS A 338 27.52 9.96 3.22
C LYS A 338 26.50 9.23 4.10
N LEU A 339 26.93 8.34 4.99
CA LEU A 339 26.04 7.68 5.96
C LEU A 339 25.41 8.68 6.95
N ALA A 340 26.17 9.69 7.39
CA ALA A 340 25.63 10.77 8.23
C ALA A 340 24.60 11.63 7.47
N ASP A 341 24.84 11.91 6.19
CA ASP A 341 23.89 12.62 5.33
C ASP A 341 22.58 11.81 5.17
N ILE A 342 22.68 10.49 4.95
CA ILE A 342 21.51 9.59 4.91
C ILE A 342 20.76 9.62 6.24
N ALA A 343 21.48 9.50 7.37
CA ALA A 343 20.87 9.53 8.69
C ALA A 343 20.10 10.84 8.94
N LYS A 344 20.66 11.98 8.50
CA LYS A 344 20.01 13.29 8.58
C LYS A 344 18.76 13.36 7.70
N GLU A 345 18.81 12.82 6.47
CA GLU A 345 17.62 12.70 5.60
C GLU A 345 16.54 11.82 6.25
N GLN A 346 16.91 10.68 6.84
CA GLN A 346 15.96 9.77 7.50
C GLN A 346 15.31 10.40 8.74
N GLN A 347 16.10 11.14 9.54
CA GLN A 347 15.61 11.80 10.73
C GLN A 347 14.55 12.86 10.42
N SER A 348 14.69 13.61 9.31
CA SER A 348 13.67 14.61 8.93
C SER A 348 12.33 13.99 8.53
N PHE A 349 12.27 12.67 8.34
CA PHE A 349 11.04 11.93 8.04
C PHE A 349 10.52 11.07 9.20
N ALA A 350 11.31 10.90 10.27
CA ALA A 350 10.98 10.01 11.38
C ALA A 350 9.81 10.51 12.25
N ASP A 351 9.53 11.83 12.22
CA ASP A 351 8.53 12.50 13.07
C ASP A 351 7.05 12.19 12.76
N GLY A 352 6.75 11.36 11.76
CA GLY A 352 5.38 11.02 11.39
C GLY A 352 4.79 9.76 12.04
N SER A 353 5.60 8.90 12.67
CA SER A 353 5.11 7.63 13.21
C SER A 353 4.37 7.84 14.54
N LYS A 354 3.09 8.23 14.47
CA LYS A 354 2.19 8.15 15.62
C LYS A 354 2.24 6.71 16.16
N ILE A 355 2.65 6.55 17.41
CA ILE A 355 2.62 5.27 18.10
C ILE A 355 1.15 4.93 18.34
N TYR A 356 0.56 4.15 17.43
CA TYR A 356 -0.78 3.64 17.64
C TYR A 356 -0.75 2.42 18.54
N SER A 357 -1.74 2.33 19.44
CA SER A 357 -1.96 1.19 20.34
C SER A 357 -1.76 -0.14 19.62
N SER A 358 -0.94 -1.00 20.22
CA SER A 358 -0.64 -2.36 19.78
C SER A 358 -1.70 -3.39 20.19
N ASN A 359 -2.72 -2.97 20.94
CA ASN A 359 -3.74 -3.90 21.44
C ASN A 359 -4.82 -4.15 20.38
N ILE A 360 -4.88 -5.39 19.88
CA ILE A 360 -5.95 -5.88 19.03
C ILE A 360 -7.12 -6.31 19.94
N PRO A 361 -8.37 -5.87 19.67
CA PRO A 361 -9.52 -6.39 20.38
C PRO A 361 -9.57 -7.94 20.34
N GLN A 362 -9.76 -8.58 21.50
CA GLN A 362 -9.67 -10.05 21.63
C GLN A 362 -10.54 -10.82 20.63
N HIS A 363 -11.75 -10.35 20.35
CA HIS A 363 -12.65 -10.98 19.37
C HIS A 363 -12.09 -10.95 17.94
N LEU A 364 -11.34 -9.91 17.56
CA LEU A 364 -10.66 -9.84 16.26
C LEU A 364 -9.43 -10.74 16.22
N GLU A 365 -8.74 -10.90 17.33
CA GLU A 365 -7.61 -11.83 17.44
C GLU A 365 -8.08 -13.28 17.21
N ILE A 366 -9.19 -13.67 17.87
CA ILE A 366 -9.82 -14.99 17.70
C ILE A 366 -10.30 -15.17 16.26
N LYS A 367 -11.02 -14.19 15.69
CA LYS A 367 -11.51 -14.26 14.31
C LYS A 367 -10.37 -14.38 13.32
N PHE A 368 -9.27 -13.65 13.51
CA PHE A 368 -8.10 -13.76 12.64
C PHE A 368 -7.45 -15.13 12.72
N ALA A 369 -7.32 -15.72 13.92
CA ALA A 369 -6.78 -17.08 14.07
C ALA A 369 -7.64 -18.13 13.34
N GLN A 370 -8.96 -18.04 13.44
CA GLN A 370 -9.89 -18.92 12.70
C GLN A 370 -9.69 -18.78 11.19
N VAL A 371 -9.63 -17.55 10.68
CA VAL A 371 -9.42 -17.29 9.25
C VAL A 371 -8.04 -17.77 8.77
N GLN A 372 -7.01 -17.68 9.62
CA GLN A 372 -5.68 -18.19 9.31
C GLN A 372 -5.68 -19.73 9.18
N GLU A 373 -6.39 -20.42 10.07
CA GLU A 373 -6.59 -21.87 9.97
C GLU A 373 -7.33 -22.22 8.67
N GLU A 374 -8.46 -21.57 8.39
CA GLU A 374 -9.23 -21.77 7.15
C GLU A 374 -8.39 -21.54 5.89
N TYR A 375 -7.60 -20.47 5.87
CA TYR A 375 -6.71 -20.17 4.77
C TYR A 375 -5.68 -21.30 4.56
N SER A 376 -5.07 -21.77 5.64
CA SER A 376 -4.12 -22.89 5.63
C SER A 376 -4.75 -24.19 5.11
N TYR A 377 -6.00 -24.49 5.51
CA TYR A 377 -6.77 -25.62 4.96
C TYR A 377 -7.05 -25.44 3.47
N SER A 378 -7.40 -24.23 3.02
CA SER A 378 -7.68 -23.96 1.61
C SER A 378 -6.46 -24.16 0.71
N LEU A 379 -5.26 -23.85 1.21
CA LEU A 379 -4.00 -24.11 0.50
C LEU A 379 -3.72 -25.61 0.39
N LYS A 380 -3.91 -26.36 1.49
CA LYS A 380 -3.72 -27.82 1.51
C LYS A 380 -4.68 -28.54 0.57
N ALA A 381 -5.95 -28.11 0.51
CA ALA A 381 -6.94 -28.67 -0.40
C ALA A 381 -6.52 -28.47 -1.87
N LYS A 382 -6.10 -27.26 -2.24
CA LYS A 382 -5.60 -26.96 -3.59
C LYS A 382 -4.33 -27.72 -3.97
N ALA A 383 -3.44 -27.99 -3.01
CA ALA A 383 -2.25 -28.81 -3.24
C ALA A 383 -2.57 -30.32 -3.34
N GLY A 384 -3.66 -30.77 -2.71
CA GLY A 384 -4.14 -32.15 -2.76
C GLY A 384 -4.75 -32.55 -4.11
N ASP A 385 -5.33 -31.60 -4.84
CA ASP A 385 -5.93 -31.81 -6.18
C ASP A 385 -4.90 -31.95 -7.32
N LEU A 386 -3.59 -31.89 -7.02
CA LEU A 386 -2.50 -32.01 -8.00
C LEU A 386 -1.71 -33.34 -7.92
N ARG A 387 -2.28 -34.42 -7.35
CA ARG A 387 -1.63 -35.74 -7.47
C ARG A 387 -1.81 -36.32 -8.88
N PRO A 388 -0.77 -36.94 -9.48
CA PRO A 388 -0.90 -37.59 -10.79
C PRO A 388 -1.93 -38.71 -10.69
N LEU A 389 -2.78 -38.83 -11.71
CA LEU A 389 -3.52 -40.06 -11.98
C LEU A 389 -2.52 -41.22 -11.97
N GLU A 390 -2.51 -41.99 -10.88
CA GLU A 390 -1.86 -43.28 -10.84
C GLU A 390 -2.52 -44.12 -11.94
N LEU A 391 -1.78 -44.36 -13.02
CA LEU A 391 -2.12 -45.37 -14.01
C LEU A 391 -2.33 -46.69 -13.25
N PRO A 392 -3.50 -47.35 -13.39
CA PRO A 392 -3.72 -48.58 -12.67
C PRO A 392 -2.68 -49.60 -13.12
N ALA A 393 -2.02 -50.17 -12.13
CA ALA A 393 -1.03 -51.22 -12.28
C ALA A 393 -1.57 -52.33 -13.18
N ALA A 394 -0.88 -52.58 -14.29
CA ALA A 394 -1.05 -53.82 -15.03
C ALA A 394 -0.48 -54.95 -14.17
N CYS A 395 -1.30 -55.96 -13.89
CA CYS A 395 -0.89 -57.23 -13.30
C CYS A 395 -1.83 -58.32 -13.84
N PRO A 396 -1.35 -59.55 -14.03
CA PRO A 396 -0.09 -60.01 -14.63
C PRO A 396 -0.23 -60.32 -16.13
#